data_AF-A0A099EVL7-F1
#
_entry.id   AF-A0A099EVL7-F1
#
_cell.length_a   1.000
_cell.length_b   1.000
_cell.length_c   1.000
_cell.angle_alpha   90.00
_cell.angle_beta   90.00
_cell.angle_gamma   90.00
#
_symmetry.space_group_name_H-M   'P 1'
#
loop_
_entity.id
_entity.type
_entity.pdbx_description
1 polymer ?
#
loop_
_entity_poly.entity_id
_entity_poly.type
_entity_poly.pdbx_seq_one_letter_code
_entity_poly.pdbx_strand_id
1 'polypeptide(L)'
;MSRFPFVKASFPDPALTPQKIRTHLIDVQQRLRDRRAATHPPQDDKDRADPAEELRLTERAYRRADARAKRLHDDILRRSGLSHLNRDEREKLSVLRDGVGLVVVRRGIRTPLLG
;
A
#
# COMPACT_ATOMS: atom_id res chain seq x y z
N MET A 1 -25.16 -15.93 -20.41
CA MET A 1 -23.96 -15.39 -19.74
C MET A 1 -24.18 -13.91 -19.49
N SER A 2 -24.07 -13.45 -18.24
CA SER A 2 -24.28 -12.05 -17.86
C SER A 2 -23.36 -11.13 -18.69
N ARG A 3 -23.96 -10.17 -19.39
CA ARG A 3 -23.32 -9.20 -20.29
C ARG A 3 -22.86 -7.93 -19.57
N PHE A 4 -22.95 -7.90 -18.24
CA PHE A 4 -22.59 -6.72 -17.46
C PHE A 4 -21.09 -6.75 -17.11
N PRO A 5 -20.33 -5.67 -17.39
CA PRO A 5 -18.95 -5.57 -16.95
C PRO A 5 -18.95 -5.51 -15.42
N PHE A 6 -18.67 -6.64 -14.77
CA PHE A 6 -18.51 -6.67 -13.33
C PHE A 6 -17.12 -6.13 -12.99
N VAL A 7 -17.05 -4.90 -12.47
CA VAL A 7 -15.81 -4.35 -11.93
C VAL A 7 -15.52 -5.11 -10.64
N LYS A 8 -14.50 -5.97 -10.67
CA LYS A 8 -14.02 -6.66 -9.47
C LYS A 8 -13.35 -5.64 -8.55
N ALA A 9 -14.11 -5.12 -7.60
CA ALA A 9 -13.56 -4.26 -6.55
C ALA A 9 -12.75 -5.11 -5.56
N SER A 10 -11.49 -4.75 -5.32
CA SER A 10 -10.65 -5.42 -4.31
C SER A 10 -10.17 -4.39 -3.30
N PHE A 11 -10.60 -4.49 -2.05
CA PHE A 11 -10.14 -3.57 -1.01
C PHE A 11 -8.62 -3.71 -0.78
N PRO A 12 -7.82 -2.65 -0.97
CA PRO A 12 -6.42 -2.67 -0.60
C PRO A 12 -6.26 -2.96 0.89
N ASP A 13 -5.12 -3.53 1.27
CA ASP A 13 -4.78 -3.67 2.67
C ASP A 13 -4.76 -2.29 3.36
N PRO A 14 -5.55 -2.07 4.43
CA PRO A 14 -5.57 -0.80 5.16
C PRO A 14 -4.21 -0.45 5.77
N ALA A 15 -3.31 -1.41 5.93
CA ALA A 15 -1.94 -1.17 6.35
C ALA A 15 -1.04 -0.59 5.24
N LEU A 16 -1.47 -0.56 3.97
CA LEU A 16 -0.67 -0.02 2.85
C LEU A 16 -0.91 1.47 2.63
N THR A 17 -0.79 2.29 3.69
CA THR A 17 -0.85 3.75 3.53
C THR A 17 0.43 4.30 2.90
N PRO A 18 0.39 5.46 2.22
CA PRO A 18 1.59 6.08 1.67
C PRO A 18 2.69 6.28 2.72
N GLN A 19 2.31 6.62 3.96
CA GLN A 19 3.24 6.79 5.07
C GLN A 19 3.92 5.46 5.44
N LYS A 20 3.17 4.36 5.55
CA LYS A 20 3.73 3.04 5.86
C LYS A 20 4.63 2.53 4.73
N ILE A 21 4.22 2.73 3.47
CA ILE A 21 5.04 2.39 2.29
C ILE A 21 6.34 3.20 2.31
N ARG A 22 6.28 4.51 2.57
CA ARG A 22 7.46 5.38 2.67
C ARG A 22 8.41 4.91 3.78
N THR A 23 7.90 4.65 4.98
CA THR A 23 8.71 4.16 6.11
C THR A 23 9.39 2.85 5.76
N HIS A 24 8.68 1.91 5.14
CA HIS A 24 9.26 0.65 4.71
C HIS A 24 10.36 0.84 3.65
N LEU A 25 10.15 1.72 2.65
CA LEU A 25 11.16 2.02 1.64
C LEU A 25 12.44 2.61 2.25
N ILE A 26 12.29 3.51 3.22
CA ILE A 26 13.41 4.14 3.95
C ILE A 26 14.19 3.10 4.73
N ASP A 27 13.50 2.24 5.50
CA ASP A 27 14.12 1.18 6.29
C ASP A 27 14.89 0.19 5.41
N VAL A 28 14.28 -0.27 4.31
CA VAL A 28 14.97 -1.14 3.35
C VAL A 28 16.20 -0.45 2.76
N GLN A 29 16.10 0.83 2.40
CA GLN A 29 17.23 1.56 1.84
C GLN A 29 18.36 1.74 2.85
N GLN A 30 18.04 1.98 4.13
CA GLN A 30 19.02 2.05 5.21
C GLN A 30 19.72 0.70 5.39
N ARG A 31 18.96 -0.39 5.52
CA ARG A 31 19.51 -1.75 5.65
C ARG A 31 20.44 -2.13 4.49
N LEU A 32 20.10 -1.74 3.27
CA LEU A 32 20.96 -1.99 2.10
C LEU A 32 22.28 -1.21 2.17
N ARG A 33 22.26 0.02 2.70
CA ARG A 33 23.47 0.81 2.91
C ARG A 33 24.33 0.21 4.02
N ASP A 34 23.72 -0.18 5.14
CA ASP A 34 24.43 -0.80 6.26
C ASP A 34 25.11 -2.10 5.82
N ARG A 35 24.39 -2.95 5.04
CA ARG A 35 24.97 -4.16 4.45
C ARG A 35 26.12 -3.88 3.49
N ARG A 36 25.99 -2.83 2.66
CA ARG A 36 27.05 -2.43 1.74
C ARG A 36 28.29 -1.95 2.50
N ALA A 37 28.11 -1.19 3.56
CA ALA A 37 29.18 -0.71 4.42
C ALA A 37 29.88 -1.87 5.17
N ALA A 38 29.13 -2.89 5.59
CA ALA A 38 29.70 -4.09 6.18
C ALA A 38 30.55 -4.91 5.19
N THR A 39 30.25 -4.83 3.89
CA THR A 39 30.99 -5.55 2.83
C THR A 39 32.18 -4.75 2.29
N HIS A 40 32.04 -3.42 2.27
CA HIS A 40 33.08 -2.47 1.88
C HIS A 40 33.23 -1.46 3.02
N PRO A 41 34.02 -1.80 4.06
CA PRO A 41 34.24 -0.87 5.15
C PRO A 41 34.83 0.42 4.57
N PRO A 42 34.36 1.61 5.03
CA PRO A 42 34.95 2.86 4.62
C PRO A 42 36.45 2.81 4.94
N GLN A 43 37.30 3.06 3.95
CA GLN A 43 38.73 3.22 4.18
C GLN A 43 38.91 4.44 5.09
N ASP A 44 39.71 4.28 6.15
CA ASP A 44 40.13 5.32 7.10
C ASP A 44 41.04 6.35 6.39
N ASP A 45 40.48 7.07 5.43
CA ASP A 45 41.08 8.30 4.94
C ASP A 45 40.76 9.38 5.97
N LYS A 46 41.78 9.82 6.69
CA LYS A 46 41.67 10.79 7.80
C LYS A 46 41.09 12.15 7.41
N ASP A 47 40.91 12.40 6.11
CA ASP A 47 40.31 13.61 5.53
C ASP A 47 38.84 13.43 5.08
N ARG A 48 38.27 12.23 5.25
CA ARG A 48 36.89 11.94 4.83
C ARG A 48 35.89 12.36 5.91
N ALA A 49 34.78 12.96 5.48
CA ALA A 49 33.64 13.29 6.34
C ALA A 49 33.21 12.06 7.17
N ASP A 50 32.68 12.32 8.38
CA ASP A 50 32.28 11.29 9.35
C ASP A 50 31.58 10.11 8.64
N PRO A 51 32.12 8.88 8.70
CA PRO A 51 31.55 7.74 7.99
C PRO A 51 30.08 7.48 8.39
N ALA A 52 29.65 7.92 9.59
CA ALA A 52 28.25 7.89 9.98
C ALA A 52 27.36 8.83 9.13
N GLU A 53 27.89 9.95 8.66
CA GLU A 53 27.19 10.91 7.79
C GLU A 53 27.02 10.37 6.36
N GLU A 54 28.01 9.64 5.85
CA GLU A 54 27.96 8.99 4.52
C GLU A 54 26.88 7.87 4.46
N LEU A 55 26.61 7.24 5.60
CA LEU A 55 25.58 6.20 5.76
C LEU A 55 24.16 6.77 5.88
N ARG A 56 24.00 8.01 6.37
CA ARG A 56 22.68 8.65 6.54
C ARG A 56 22.00 8.93 5.21
N LEU A 57 20.70 8.66 5.16
CA LEU A 57 19.88 9.00 4.00
C LEU A 57 19.81 10.51 3.82
N THR A 58 20.07 10.96 2.59
CA THR A 58 19.96 12.38 2.25
C THR A 58 18.50 12.81 2.15
N GLU A 59 18.23 14.10 2.34
CA GLU A 59 16.92 14.74 2.09
C GLU A 59 16.33 14.33 0.72
N ARG A 60 17.18 14.22 -0.30
CA ARG A 60 16.80 13.77 -1.65
C ARG A 60 16.33 12.31 -1.69
N ALA A 61 16.83 11.44 -0.82
CA ALA A 61 16.35 10.07 -0.69
C ALA A 61 14.94 10.04 -0.07
N TYR A 62 14.71 10.82 0.99
CA TYR A 62 13.38 10.95 1.60
C TYR A 62 12.34 11.45 0.60
N ARG A 63 12.63 12.52 -0.15
CA ARG A 63 11.72 13.04 -1.20
C ARG A 63 11.42 12.01 -2.29
N ARG A 64 12.41 11.21 -2.69
CA ARG A 64 12.21 10.12 -3.66
C ARG A 64 11.34 9.01 -3.08
N ALA A 65 11.53 8.63 -1.81
CA ALA A 65 10.70 7.65 -1.14
C ALA A 65 9.24 8.13 -1.04
N ASP A 66 9.01 9.40 -0.70
CA ASP A 66 7.67 10.00 -0.67
C ASP A 66 6.98 9.95 -2.04
N ALA A 67 7.66 10.40 -3.09
CA ALA A 67 7.10 10.39 -4.44
C ALA A 67 6.77 8.96 -4.90
N ARG A 68 7.64 8.00 -4.58
CA ARG A 68 7.43 6.59 -4.94
C ARG A 68 6.31 5.94 -4.14
N ALA A 69 6.21 6.24 -2.85
CA ALA A 69 5.14 5.73 -1.99
C ALA A 69 3.76 6.21 -2.46
N LYS A 70 3.64 7.49 -2.85
CA LYS A 70 2.42 8.04 -3.44
C LYS A 70 2.04 7.30 -4.73
N ARG A 71 2.97 7.17 -5.68
CA ARG A 71 2.73 6.46 -6.95
C ARG A 71 2.29 5.01 -6.74
N LEU A 72 2.96 4.29 -5.84
CA LEU A 72 2.60 2.89 -5.54
C LEU A 72 1.20 2.79 -4.94
N HIS A 73 0.87 3.64 -3.99
CA HIS A 73 -0.47 3.68 -3.40
C HIS A 73 -1.54 4.01 -4.46
N ASP A 74 -1.27 4.99 -5.33
CA ASP A 74 -2.21 5.36 -6.39
C ASP A 74 -2.40 4.26 -7.44
N ASP A 75 -1.35 3.48 -7.74
CA ASP A 75 -1.44 2.32 -8.62
C ASP A 75 -2.23 1.19 -7.95
N ILE A 76 -2.04 0.95 -6.66
CA ILE A 76 -2.84 0.00 -5.87
C ILE A 76 -4.32 0.40 -5.89
N LEU A 77 -4.62 1.68 -5.69
CA LEU A 77 -5.99 2.21 -5.75
C LEU A 77 -6.60 2.14 -7.15
N ARG A 78 -5.81 2.35 -8.21
CA ARG A 78 -6.30 2.18 -9.58
C ARG A 78 -6.64 0.73 -9.88
N ARG A 79 -5.80 -0.20 -9.44
CA ARG A 79 -6.04 -1.65 -9.61
C ARG A 79 -7.20 -2.17 -8.76
N SER A 80 -7.52 -1.53 -7.64
CA SER A 80 -8.64 -1.94 -6.79
C SER A 80 -10.02 -1.65 -7.38
N GLY A 81 -10.09 -0.86 -8.45
CA GLY A 81 -11.36 -0.37 -9.00
C GLY A 81 -12.05 0.68 -8.11
N LEU A 82 -11.44 1.10 -7.00
CA LEU A 82 -11.99 2.06 -6.03
C LEU A 82 -11.39 3.47 -6.20
N SER A 83 -10.60 3.71 -7.25
CA SER A 83 -9.92 4.99 -7.47
C SER A 83 -10.85 6.18 -7.70
N HIS A 84 -12.07 5.93 -8.18
CA HIS A 84 -13.08 6.96 -8.46
C HIS A 84 -13.81 7.45 -7.20
N LEU A 85 -13.67 6.73 -6.09
CA LEU A 85 -14.32 7.06 -4.82
C LEU A 85 -13.42 7.94 -3.98
N ASN A 86 -14.02 8.82 -3.19
CA ASN A 86 -13.30 9.63 -2.21
C ASN A 86 -12.87 8.78 -1.01
N ARG A 87 -11.95 9.32 -0.18
CA ARG A 87 -11.41 8.59 0.98
C ARG A 87 -12.52 8.07 1.91
N ASP A 88 -13.45 8.95 2.26
CA ASP A 88 -14.54 8.63 3.19
C ASP A 88 -15.50 7.58 2.61
N GLU A 89 -15.73 7.61 1.30
CA GLU A 89 -16.53 6.61 0.60
C GLU A 89 -15.85 5.25 0.60
N ARG A 90 -14.52 5.22 0.37
CA ARG A 90 -13.73 3.98 0.48
C ARG A 90 -13.74 3.41 1.90
N GLU A 91 -13.71 4.27 2.91
CA GLU A 91 -13.77 3.86 4.32
C GLU A 91 -15.16 3.35 4.70
N LYS A 92 -16.24 3.98 4.21
CA LYS A 92 -17.60 3.44 4.37
C LYS A 92 -17.75 2.07 3.70
N LEU A 93 -17.18 1.89 2.50
CA LEU A 93 -17.21 0.61 1.80
C LEU A 93 -16.28 -0.44 2.42
N SER A 94 -15.20 -0.05 3.09
CA SER A 94 -14.32 -1.01 3.76
C SER A 94 -15.04 -1.71 4.92
N VAL A 95 -16.04 -1.10 5.54
CA VAL A 95 -16.94 -1.75 6.52
C VAL A 95 -17.69 -2.93 5.89
N LEU A 96 -18.02 -2.86 4.60
CA LEU A 96 -18.67 -3.97 3.88
C LEU A 96 -17.71 -5.16 3.64
N ARG A 97 -16.39 -4.96 3.70
CA ARG A 97 -15.41 -6.04 3.63
C ARG A 97 -15.67 -7.09 4.72
N ASP A 98 -15.99 -6.62 5.92
CA ASP A 98 -16.27 -7.47 7.08
C ASP A 98 -17.78 -7.78 7.17
N GLY A 99 -18.63 -6.87 6.68
CA GLY A 99 -20.10 -6.95 6.72
C GLY A 99 -20.77 -7.92 5.73
N VAL A 100 -20.07 -8.45 4.72
CA VAL A 100 -20.63 -9.54 3.88
C VAL A 100 -20.88 -10.82 4.70
N GLY A 101 -20.32 -10.95 5.91
CA GLY A 101 -20.70 -11.98 6.87
C GLY A 101 -22.03 -11.72 7.61
N LEU A 102 -22.56 -10.50 7.61
CA LEU A 102 -23.77 -10.11 8.37
C LEU A 102 -25.04 -10.09 7.54
N VAL A 103 -24.94 -10.05 6.21
CA VAL A 103 -26.11 -10.23 5.33
C VAL A 103 -26.29 -11.72 5.11
N VAL A 104 -26.99 -12.38 6.04
CA VAL A 104 -27.74 -13.59 5.70
C VAL A 104 -28.69 -13.16 4.58
N VAL A 105 -28.31 -13.41 3.34
CA VAL A 105 -29.23 -13.34 2.21
C VAL A 105 -30.27 -14.40 2.52
N ARG A 106 -31.37 -14.01 3.18
CA ARG A 106 -32.57 -14.84 3.25
C ARG A 106 -32.93 -15.10 1.80
N ARG A 107 -32.59 -16.29 1.31
CA ARG A 107 -33.15 -16.84 0.08
C ARG A 107 -34.65 -16.95 0.32
N GLY A 108 -35.37 -15.87 0.04
CA GLY A 108 -36.80 -15.90 -0.12
C GLY A 108 -37.10 -16.71 -1.37
N ILE A 109 -37.12 -18.04 -1.25
CA ILE A 109 -37.76 -18.90 -2.23
C ILE A 109 -39.25 -18.65 -2.04
N ARG A 110 -39.80 -17.71 -2.81
CA ARG A 110 -41.24 -17.62 -3.05
C ARG A 110 -41.60 -18.79 -3.97
N THR A 111 -42.07 -19.88 -3.39
CA THR A 111 -42.81 -20.91 -4.13
C THR A 111 -44.17 -20.31 -4.50
N PRO A 112 -44.57 -20.26 -5.78
CA PRO A 112 -45.91 -19.83 -6.14
C PRO A 112 -46.92 -20.91 -5.75
N LEU A 113 -48.04 -20.45 -5.20
CA LEU A 113 -49.27 -21.23 -5.03
C LEU A 113 -49.76 -21.68 -6.42
N LEU A 114 -49.84 -23.00 -6.61
CA LEU A 114 -50.68 -23.73 -7.55
C LEU A 114 -51.08 -24.96 -6.72
N GLY A 115 -52.31 -25.18 -6.29
CA GLY A 115 -53.59 -25.13 -6.98
C GLY A 115 -54.33 -26.36 -6.47
#